data_AF-A0A8H3LMS8-F1
#
_entry.id   AF-A0A8H3LMS8-F1
#
_cell.length_a   1.000
_cell.length_b   1.000
_cell.length_c   1.000
_cell.angle_alpha   90.00
_cell.angle_beta   90.00
_cell.angle_gamma   90.00
#
_symmetry.space_group_name_H-M   'P 1'
#
loop_
_entity.id
_entity.type
_entity.pdbx_description
1 polymer ?
#
loop_
_entity_poly.entity_id
_entity_poly.type
_entity_poly.pdbx_seq_one_letter_code
_entity_poly.pdbx_strand_id
1 'polypeptide(L)'
;MPYDKVGRITYLFCLNVVDVASRYKASIPIGAYSVKDREGILTSKTIARALEKIYDDPEIPLVWPKLLITDRGPEFRGDCEVLMMEHNVKIQKAKSKRTMGIVERYNRTLVERLFPSQDASDLLTLHLYKRSRAWVKNLPTVVEDINNSITYQIGISPVEAIKNDEIIANPSKPRNGPIGYDEEQLFYNDLVRYLLEPGELEGGGRRRAGDMNWSPKVYHIREALVQKNQPILYWLEDDDCHGPERSFVREELQVIDPDTELPPQWVLSN
;
A
#
# COMPACT_ATOMS: atom_id res chain seq x y z
N MET A 1 7.77 14.28 -5.36
CA MET A 1 7.25 15.31 -6.29
C MET A 1 8.39 16.22 -6.74
N PRO A 2 8.32 16.91 -7.90
CA PRO A 2 9.30 17.94 -8.23
C PRO A 2 9.22 19.13 -7.24
N TYR A 3 10.30 19.89 -7.09
CA TYR A 3 10.33 21.07 -6.21
C TYR A 3 9.36 22.15 -6.71
N ASP A 4 8.30 22.44 -5.96
CA ASP A 4 7.34 23.48 -6.31
C ASP A 4 7.38 24.62 -5.28
N LYS A 5 7.54 25.86 -5.74
CA LYS A 5 7.64 27.03 -4.87
C LYS A 5 6.39 27.87 -5.02
N VAL A 6 5.57 27.89 -3.96
CA VAL A 6 4.36 28.70 -3.88
C VAL A 6 4.56 29.76 -2.80
N GLY A 7 4.64 31.02 -3.23
CA GLY A 7 5.00 32.13 -2.35
C GLY A 7 6.38 31.94 -1.72
N ARG A 8 6.44 31.87 -0.39
CA ARG A 8 7.68 31.69 0.38
C ARG A 8 7.98 30.22 0.72
N ILE A 9 7.06 29.30 0.44
CA ILE A 9 7.18 27.89 0.82
C ILE A 9 7.61 27.08 -0.39
N THR A 10 8.56 26.17 -0.18
CA THR A 10 8.96 25.17 -1.17
C THR A 10 8.41 23.81 -0.74
N TYR A 11 7.63 23.18 -1.62
CA TYR A 11 6.99 21.89 -1.43
C TYR A 11 7.77 20.80 -2.14
N LEU A 12 7.92 19.65 -1.47
CA LEU A 12 8.72 18.51 -1.95
C LEU A 12 7.97 17.19 -1.82
N PHE A 13 7.11 17.08 -0.81
CA PHE A 13 6.43 15.85 -0.43
C PHE A 13 4.92 16.07 -0.50
N CYS A 14 4.17 14.98 -0.61
CA CYS A 14 2.72 14.98 -0.56
C CYS A 14 2.31 13.83 0.35
N LEU A 15 1.60 14.14 1.44
CA LEU A 15 0.98 13.13 2.27
C LEU A 15 -0.31 12.69 1.61
N ASN A 16 -0.46 11.39 1.41
CA ASN A 16 -1.63 10.79 0.78
C ASN A 16 -2.31 9.86 1.79
N VAL A 17 -3.59 10.10 2.04
CA VAL A 17 -4.47 9.29 2.88
C VAL A 17 -5.56 8.71 1.99
N VAL A 18 -5.86 7.42 2.18
CA VAL A 18 -6.91 6.74 1.43
C VAL A 18 -7.79 5.98 2.42
N ASP A 19 -9.09 6.27 2.41
CA ASP A 19 -10.05 5.43 3.11
C ASP A 19 -10.17 4.08 2.40
N VAL A 20 -10.02 2.99 3.17
CA VAL A 20 -9.91 1.65 2.61
C VAL A 20 -11.25 1.18 2.05
N ALA A 21 -12.37 1.54 2.67
CA ALA A 21 -13.70 1.08 2.27
C ALA A 21 -14.23 1.85 1.06
N SER A 22 -14.39 3.18 1.20
CA SER A 22 -14.95 4.05 0.17
C SER A 22 -13.97 4.39 -0.96
N ARG A 23 -12.67 4.12 -0.77
CA ARG A 23 -11.59 4.57 -1.66
C ARG A 23 -11.47 6.08 -1.75
N TYR A 24 -12.06 6.84 -0.83
CA TYR A 24 -11.91 8.30 -0.78
C TYR A 24 -10.46 8.67 -0.51
N LYS A 25 -9.94 9.67 -1.22
CA LYS A 25 -8.54 10.08 -1.10
C LYS A 25 -8.43 11.53 -0.63
N ALA A 26 -7.48 11.77 0.27
CA ALA A 26 -7.05 13.11 0.65
C ALA A 26 -5.55 13.24 0.42
N SER A 27 -5.13 14.41 -0.06
CA SER A 27 -3.73 14.70 -0.34
C SER A 27 -3.35 16.08 0.13
N ILE A 28 -2.32 16.17 0.96
CA ILE A 28 -1.78 17.45 1.45
C ILE A 28 -0.32 17.62 1.02
N PRO A 29 0.02 18.77 0.39
CA PRO A 29 1.40 19.05 0.04
C PRO A 29 2.18 19.46 1.29
N ILE A 30 3.35 18.87 1.49
CA ILE A 30 4.27 19.14 2.58
C ILE A 30 5.48 19.91 2.05
N GLY A 31 5.73 21.06 2.68
CA GLY A 31 6.79 21.98 2.31
C GLY A 31 7.35 22.74 3.50
N ALA A 32 8.43 23.48 3.25
CA ALA A 32 9.11 24.30 4.25
C ALA A 32 9.53 25.66 3.67
N TYR A 33 9.71 26.64 4.56
CA TYR A 33 10.23 27.97 4.20
C TYR A 33 11.70 27.94 3.78
N SER A 34 12.46 26.97 4.29
CA SER A 34 13.88 26.79 3.98
C SER A 34 14.16 25.31 3.74
N VAL A 35 14.72 24.99 2.58
CA VAL A 35 15.14 23.64 2.20
C VAL A 35 16.66 23.57 2.41
N LYS A 36 17.10 23.51 3.68
CA LYS A 36 18.51 23.24 3.98
C LYS A 36 18.76 21.74 3.95
N ASP A 37 17.91 20.97 4.62
CA ASP A 37 17.94 19.51 4.64
C ASP A 37 16.54 18.93 4.38
N ARG A 38 16.45 17.89 3.54
CA ARG A 38 15.17 17.22 3.21
C ARG A 38 14.54 16.54 4.42
N GLU A 39 15.36 15.93 5.28
CA GLU A 39 14.92 15.23 6.50
C GLU A 39 14.26 16.19 7.50
N GLY A 40 14.72 17.44 7.56
CA GLY A 40 14.12 18.48 8.40
C GLY A 40 12.73 18.93 7.96
N ILE A 41 12.27 18.53 6.76
CA ILE A 41 10.94 18.85 6.23
C ILE A 41 9.95 17.75 6.59
N LEU A 42 10.32 16.49 6.32
CA LEU A 42 9.50 15.32 6.55
C LEU A 42 9.74 14.75 7.95
N THR A 43 9.23 15.45 8.95
CA THR A 43 9.32 15.05 10.36
C THR A 43 7.97 14.56 10.88
N SER A 44 7.99 13.82 11.99
CA SER A 44 6.77 13.36 12.64
C SER A 44 5.81 14.50 12.98
N LYS A 45 6.33 15.60 13.53
CA LYS A 45 5.55 16.81 13.78
C LYS A 45 4.89 17.37 12.53
N THR A 46 5.57 17.36 11.39
CA THR A 46 5.00 17.84 10.13
C THR A 46 3.90 16.91 9.62
N ILE A 47 4.08 15.59 9.75
CA ILE A 47 3.05 14.60 9.38
C ILE A 47 1.82 14.71 10.29
N ALA A 48 2.02 14.79 11.61
CA ALA A 48 0.95 14.97 12.59
C ALA A 48 0.06 16.17 12.23
N ARG A 49 0.69 17.33 12.01
CA ARG A 49 -0.03 18.55 11.56
C ARG A 49 -0.72 18.42 10.21
N ALA A 50 -0.18 17.60 9.32
CA ALA A 50 -0.82 17.35 8.03
C ALA A 50 -2.03 16.42 8.18
N LEU A 51 -2.00 15.46 9.11
CA LEU A 51 -3.14 14.60 9.42
C LEU A 51 -4.26 15.38 10.11
N GLU A 52 -3.95 16.26 11.07
CA GLU A 52 -4.93 17.20 11.66
C GLU A 52 -5.64 18.00 10.57
N LYS A 53 -4.89 18.58 9.63
CA LYS A 53 -5.47 19.32 8.50
C LYS A 53 -6.35 18.47 7.58
N ILE A 54 -6.22 17.15 7.57
CA ILE A 54 -7.08 16.27 6.76
C ILE A 54 -8.35 15.95 7.52
N TYR A 55 -8.24 15.57 8.80
CA TYR A 55 -9.35 15.04 9.59
C TYR A 55 -10.17 16.12 10.32
N ASP A 56 -9.59 17.29 10.54
CA ASP A 56 -10.28 18.41 11.22
C ASP A 56 -10.85 19.42 10.20
N ASP A 57 -10.61 19.23 8.90
CA ASP A 57 -11.16 20.07 7.84
C ASP A 57 -12.61 19.65 7.53
N PRO A 58 -13.60 20.53 7.76
CA PRO A 58 -15.02 20.21 7.52
C PRO A 58 -15.37 20.03 6.04
N GLU A 59 -14.52 20.46 5.11
CA GLU A 59 -14.72 20.23 3.67
C GLU A 59 -14.29 18.81 3.25
N ILE A 60 -13.51 18.12 4.09
CA ILE A 60 -13.05 16.76 3.86
C ILE A 60 -13.96 15.79 4.64
N PRO A 61 -14.68 14.87 3.97
CA PRO A 61 -15.62 13.95 4.63
C PRO A 61 -14.94 12.83 5.45
N LEU A 62 -13.61 12.87 5.61
CA LEU A 62 -12.88 11.89 6.38
C LEU A 62 -13.01 12.18 7.87
N VAL A 63 -13.29 11.13 8.65
CA VAL A 63 -13.28 11.19 10.10
C VAL A 63 -12.08 10.44 10.65
N TRP A 64 -11.67 10.79 11.87
CA TRP A 64 -10.61 10.07 12.58
C TRP A 64 -10.91 8.55 12.62
N PRO A 65 -10.03 7.71 12.05
CA PRO A 65 -10.33 6.30 11.85
C PRO A 65 -10.10 5.48 13.12
N LYS A 66 -10.70 4.29 13.22
CA LYS A 66 -10.36 3.34 14.31
C LYS A 66 -8.95 2.75 14.16
N LEU A 67 -8.46 2.64 12.92
CA LEU A 67 -7.19 2.03 12.56
C LEU A 67 -6.53 2.83 11.44
N LEU A 68 -5.29 3.28 11.67
CA LEU A 68 -4.42 3.87 10.66
C LEU A 68 -3.30 2.88 10.32
N ILE A 69 -3.18 2.54 9.04
CA ILE A 69 -2.10 1.68 8.53
C ILE A 69 -1.03 2.56 7.90
N THR A 70 0.21 2.48 8.39
CA THR A 70 1.36 3.21 7.85
C THR A 70 2.48 2.25 7.49
N ASP A 71 3.46 2.69 6.72
CA ASP A 71 4.72 1.97 6.63
C ASP A 71 5.54 2.09 7.94
N ARG A 72 6.75 1.51 7.95
CA ARG A 72 7.67 1.56 9.10
C ARG A 72 8.50 2.85 9.16
N GLY A 73 8.15 3.86 8.37
CA GLY A 73 8.85 5.14 8.26
C GLY A 73 8.99 5.85 9.61
N PRO A 74 10.14 6.51 9.87
CA PRO A 74 10.36 7.25 11.11
C PRO A 74 9.42 8.46 11.26
N GLU A 75 8.91 9.01 10.16
CA GLU A 75 7.96 10.14 10.13
C GLU A 75 6.58 9.78 10.72
N PHE A 76 6.27 8.49 10.91
CA PHE A 76 5.02 8.05 11.54
C PHE A 76 5.24 7.58 12.99
N ARG A 77 6.32 7.97 13.64
CA ARG A 77 6.66 7.64 15.04
C ARG A 77 6.74 8.89 15.91
N GLY A 78 6.62 8.82 17.24
CA GLY A 78 6.75 10.01 18.09
C GLY A 78 5.48 10.89 18.05
N ASP A 79 5.56 12.12 17.54
CA ASP A 79 4.42 13.07 17.53
C ASP A 79 3.16 12.49 16.87
N CYS A 80 3.32 11.76 15.76
CA CYS A 80 2.21 11.04 15.11
C CYS A 80 1.57 9.99 16.02
N GLU A 81 2.36 9.24 16.79
CA GLU A 81 1.83 8.23 17.70
C GLU A 81 1.05 8.86 18.86
N VAL A 82 1.53 10.00 19.35
CA VAL A 82 0.83 10.82 20.36
C VAL A 82 -0.51 11.31 19.80
N LEU A 83 -0.52 11.91 18.61
CA LEU A 83 -1.74 12.39 17.95
C LEU A 83 -2.77 11.26 17.75
N MET A 84 -2.33 10.10 17.26
CA MET A 84 -3.26 8.97 17.08
C MET A 84 -3.83 8.50 18.42
N MET A 85 -3.03 8.51 19.51
CA MET A 85 -3.50 8.14 20.84
C MET A 85 -4.56 9.11 21.37
N GLU A 86 -4.36 10.43 21.20
CA GLU A 86 -5.32 11.47 21.59
C GLU A 86 -6.69 11.28 20.92
N HIS A 87 -6.70 10.83 19.67
CA HIS A 87 -7.91 10.56 18.89
C HIS A 87 -8.39 9.10 18.98
N ASN A 88 -7.85 8.28 19.88
CA ASN A 88 -8.18 6.86 20.04
C ASN A 88 -8.01 6.00 18.76
N VAL A 89 -7.07 6.39 17.90
CA VAL A 89 -6.73 5.69 16.66
C VAL A 89 -5.65 4.65 16.93
N LYS A 90 -5.90 3.39 16.58
CA LYS A 90 -4.85 2.36 16.61
C LYS A 90 -3.94 2.52 15.41
N ILE A 91 -2.63 2.47 15.61
CA ILE A 91 -1.66 2.44 14.51
C ILE A 91 -1.24 0.99 14.25
N GLN A 92 -1.30 0.58 12.99
CA GLN A 92 -0.71 -0.66 12.52
C GLN A 92 0.41 -0.36 11.53
N LYS A 93 1.61 -0.87 11.81
CA LYS A 93 2.74 -0.79 10.89
C LYS A 93 2.63 -1.92 9.86
N ALA A 94 2.70 -1.58 8.59
CA ALA A 94 2.70 -2.55 7.50
C ALA A 94 3.88 -3.53 7.65
N LYS A 95 3.58 -4.81 7.52
CA LYS A 95 4.57 -5.89 7.58
C LYS A 95 5.17 -6.18 6.20
N SER A 96 4.43 -5.89 5.14
CA SER A 96 4.86 -6.06 3.75
C SER A 96 4.43 -4.86 2.89
N LYS A 97 5.08 -4.69 1.73
CA LYS A 97 4.67 -3.69 0.74
C LYS A 97 3.24 -3.91 0.24
N ARG A 98 2.79 -5.17 0.18
CA ARG A 98 1.44 -5.53 -0.25
C ARG A 98 0.36 -4.90 0.61
N THR A 99 0.60 -4.77 1.92
CA THR A 99 -0.32 -4.11 2.85
C THR A 99 -0.57 -2.64 2.46
N MET A 100 0.41 -1.99 1.82
CA MET A 100 0.31 -0.60 1.35
C MET A 100 -0.16 -0.48 -0.12
N GLY A 101 -0.54 -1.58 -0.77
CA GLY A 101 -0.82 -1.58 -2.22
C GLY A 101 -1.91 -0.61 -2.66
N ILE A 102 -2.90 -0.31 -1.80
CA ILE A 102 -3.95 0.67 -2.07
C ILE A 102 -3.39 2.09 -2.18
N VAL A 103 -2.58 2.52 -1.20
CA VAL A 103 -1.98 3.86 -1.23
C VAL A 103 -0.90 3.96 -2.30
N GLU A 104 -0.13 2.90 -2.55
CA GLU A 104 0.86 2.89 -3.64
C GLU A 104 0.21 3.01 -5.01
N ARG A 105 -0.94 2.32 -5.23
CA ARG A 105 -1.73 2.49 -6.45
C ARG A 105 -2.23 3.92 -6.59
N TYR A 106 -2.72 4.52 -5.51
CA TYR A 106 -3.16 5.91 -5.51
C TYR A 106 -2.00 6.87 -5.82
N ASN A 107 -0.84 6.70 -5.19
CA ASN A 107 0.35 7.51 -5.46
C ASN A 107 0.71 7.52 -6.96
N ARG A 108 0.65 6.34 -7.61
CA ARG A 108 0.85 6.23 -9.05
C ARG A 108 -0.23 6.97 -9.84
N THR A 109 -1.51 6.77 -9.52
CA THR A 109 -2.62 7.44 -10.21
C THR A 109 -2.57 8.96 -10.07
N LEU A 110 -2.20 9.46 -8.88
CA LEU A 110 -2.04 10.89 -8.63
C LEU A 110 -0.95 11.49 -9.52
N VAL A 111 0.20 10.81 -9.63
CA VAL A 111 1.30 11.18 -10.52
C VAL A 111 0.88 11.17 -11.99
N GLU A 112 0.20 10.11 -12.43
CA GLU A 112 -0.30 9.94 -13.81
C GLU A 112 -1.32 11.02 -14.20
N ARG A 113 -2.09 11.54 -13.24
CA ARG A 113 -3.06 12.63 -13.48
C ARG A 113 -2.46 14.03 -13.37
N LEU A 114 -1.48 14.23 -12.49
CA LEU A 114 -0.88 15.55 -12.27
C LEU A 114 0.08 15.97 -13.40
N PHE A 115 0.98 15.07 -13.80
CA PHE A 115 2.11 15.45 -14.65
C PHE A 115 1.79 15.70 -16.13
N PRO A 116 0.77 15.10 -16.77
CA PRO A 116 0.45 15.42 -18.16
C PRO A 116 0.17 16.92 -18.39
N SER A 117 -0.46 17.59 -17.43
CA SER A 117 -0.69 19.05 -17.49
C SER A 117 0.61 19.85 -17.43
N GLN A 118 1.60 19.36 -16.67
CA GLN A 118 2.93 19.97 -16.58
C GLN A 118 3.73 19.72 -17.86
N ASP A 119 3.71 18.47 -18.36
CA ASP A 119 4.38 18.08 -19.59
C ASP A 119 3.85 18.90 -20.78
N ALA A 120 2.53 19.07 -20.89
CA ALA A 120 1.92 19.92 -21.91
C ALA A 120 2.39 21.39 -21.81
N SER A 121 2.42 21.94 -20.59
CA SER A 121 2.95 23.29 -20.36
C SER A 121 4.42 23.37 -20.76
N ASP A 122 5.24 22.39 -20.39
CA ASP A 122 6.67 22.34 -20.68
C ASP A 122 6.93 22.30 -22.18
N LEU A 123 6.19 21.47 -22.92
CA LEU A 123 6.24 21.37 -24.37
C LEU A 123 5.93 22.71 -25.06
N LEU A 124 4.94 23.46 -24.55
CA LEU A 124 4.58 24.77 -25.08
C LEU A 124 5.61 25.86 -24.71
N THR A 125 6.30 25.73 -23.58
CA THR A 125 7.28 26.71 -23.10
C THR A 125 8.74 26.30 -23.30
N LEU A 126 9.01 25.26 -24.11
CA LEU A 126 10.38 24.79 -24.38
C LEU A 126 11.32 25.91 -24.80
N HIS A 127 10.85 26.78 -25.70
CA HIS A 127 11.60 27.93 -26.22
C HIS A 127 11.97 28.98 -25.15
N LEU A 128 11.31 28.95 -23.98
CA LEU A 128 11.56 29.86 -22.87
C LEU A 128 12.50 29.26 -21.82
N TYR A 129 12.97 28.03 -22.00
CA TYR A 129 13.73 27.25 -21.00
C TYR A 129 13.02 27.20 -19.63
N LYS A 130 11.69 27.32 -19.62
CA LYS A 130 10.86 27.25 -18.42
C LYS A 130 10.26 25.86 -18.29
N ARG A 131 10.38 25.29 -17.09
CA ARG A 131 9.68 24.07 -16.68
C ARG A 131 8.62 24.39 -15.63
N SER A 132 7.40 23.97 -15.90
CA SER A 132 6.27 23.97 -14.99
C SER A 132 6.54 23.00 -13.86
N ARG A 133 6.35 23.49 -12.64
CA ARG A 133 6.42 22.68 -11.43
C ARG A 133 5.16 22.81 -10.60
N ALA A 134 4.11 23.42 -11.14
CA ALA A 134 2.88 23.84 -10.45
C ALA A 134 1.96 22.69 -10.02
N TRP A 135 2.52 21.61 -9.46
CA TRP A 135 1.74 20.46 -9.03
C TRP A 135 0.96 20.78 -7.75
N VAL A 136 1.46 21.67 -6.89
CA VAL A 136 0.76 22.08 -5.66
C VAL A 136 -0.53 22.80 -6.01
N LYS A 137 -0.48 23.69 -7.01
CA LYS A 137 -1.66 24.42 -7.48
C LYS A 137 -2.70 23.48 -8.11
N ASN A 138 -2.25 22.48 -8.86
CA ASN A 138 -3.14 21.55 -9.57
C ASN A 138 -3.64 20.41 -8.69
N LEU A 139 -3.02 20.19 -7.51
CA LEU A 139 -3.33 19.08 -6.62
C LEU A 139 -4.81 19.01 -6.22
N PRO A 140 -5.46 20.09 -5.73
CA PRO A 140 -6.86 20.00 -5.30
C PRO A 140 -7.80 19.54 -6.43
N THR A 141 -7.66 20.13 -7.61
CA THR A 141 -8.47 19.80 -8.80
C THR A 141 -8.28 18.35 -9.23
N VAL A 142 -7.06 17.82 -9.19
CA VAL A 142 -6.80 16.42 -9.56
C VAL A 142 -7.37 15.45 -8.51
N VAL A 143 -7.23 15.76 -7.23
CA VAL A 143 -7.78 14.91 -6.15
C VAL A 143 -9.31 14.88 -6.24
N GLU A 144 -9.93 16.04 -6.48
CA GLU A 144 -11.37 16.17 -6.71
C GLU A 144 -11.83 15.34 -7.91
N ASP A 145 -11.16 15.45 -9.06
CA ASP A 145 -11.44 14.64 -10.25
C ASP A 145 -11.34 13.12 -9.96
N ILE A 146 -10.32 12.70 -9.21
CA ILE A 146 -10.14 11.29 -8.83
C ILE A 146 -11.27 10.80 -7.89
N ASN A 147 -11.73 11.63 -6.95
CA ASN A 147 -12.80 11.26 -6.01
C ASN A 147 -14.21 11.31 -6.64
N ASN A 148 -14.40 12.07 -7.71
CA ASN A 148 -15.64 12.08 -8.49
C ASN A 148 -15.65 11.02 -9.62
N SER A 149 -14.51 10.43 -9.94
CA SER A 149 -14.40 9.38 -10.96
C SER A 149 -14.86 8.02 -10.42
N ILE A 150 -15.64 7.30 -11.23
CA ILE A 150 -16.06 5.92 -10.91
C ILE A 150 -14.82 5.03 -10.75
N THR A 151 -14.76 4.33 -9.62
CA THR A 151 -13.67 3.39 -9.33
C THR A 151 -14.14 1.96 -9.59
N TYR A 152 -13.51 1.25 -10.53
CA TYR A 152 -13.87 -0.14 -10.89
C TYR A 152 -14.01 -1.10 -9.69
N GLN A 153 -13.15 -0.94 -8.69
CA GLN A 153 -13.16 -1.80 -7.49
C GLN A 153 -14.41 -1.65 -6.63
N ILE A 154 -15.17 -0.57 -6.75
CA ILE A 154 -16.39 -0.34 -5.94
C ILE A 154 -17.61 -0.02 -6.81
N GLY A 155 -17.44 0.15 -8.13
CA GLY A 155 -18.52 0.40 -9.08
C GLY A 155 -19.11 1.82 -9.06
N ILE A 156 -18.75 2.65 -8.09
CA ILE A 156 -19.25 4.02 -7.90
C ILE A 156 -18.09 5.00 -7.65
N SER A 157 -18.39 6.31 -7.54
CA SER A 157 -17.38 7.32 -7.19
C SER A 157 -17.06 7.29 -5.69
N PRO A 158 -15.80 7.53 -5.28
CA PRO A 158 -15.45 7.62 -3.86
C PRO A 158 -16.26 8.65 -3.06
N VAL A 159 -16.67 9.76 -3.67
CA VAL A 159 -17.48 10.81 -3.01
C VAL A 159 -18.90 10.34 -2.68
N GLU A 160 -19.44 9.40 -3.48
CA GLU A 160 -20.72 8.74 -3.19
C GLU A 160 -20.51 7.60 -2.20
N ALA A 161 -19.43 6.83 -2.37
CA ALA A 161 -19.15 5.66 -1.55
C ALA A 161 -18.95 5.98 -0.07
N ILE A 162 -18.30 7.11 0.25
CA ILE A 162 -18.02 7.51 1.63
C ILE A 162 -19.28 7.83 2.44
N LYS A 163 -20.43 8.01 1.78
CA LYS A 163 -21.72 8.28 2.43
C LYS A 163 -22.46 7.00 2.84
N ASN A 164 -21.98 5.84 2.41
CA ASN A 164 -22.61 4.55 2.68
C ASN A 164 -21.91 3.85 3.85
N ASP A 165 -22.69 3.17 4.70
CA ASP A 165 -22.14 2.39 5.82
C ASP A 165 -21.37 1.16 5.35
N GLU A 166 -21.78 0.56 4.23
CA GLU A 166 -21.17 -0.64 3.66
C GLU A 166 -20.95 -0.49 2.15
N ILE A 167 -19.77 -0.92 1.69
CA ILE A 167 -19.39 -0.93 0.27
C ILE A 167 -18.89 -2.32 -0.10
N ILE A 168 -19.51 -2.91 -1.12
CA ILE A 168 -19.03 -4.16 -1.71
C ILE A 168 -17.88 -3.84 -2.66
N ALA A 169 -16.70 -4.40 -2.38
CA ALA A 169 -15.52 -4.21 -3.21
C ALA A 169 -15.30 -5.41 -4.13
N ASN A 170 -15.18 -5.13 -5.43
CA ASN A 170 -14.68 -6.05 -6.44
C ASN A 170 -13.18 -6.32 -6.23
N PRO A 171 -12.71 -7.54 -6.52
CA PRO A 171 -11.30 -7.86 -6.45
C PRO A 171 -10.51 -7.06 -7.50
N SER A 172 -9.26 -6.71 -7.17
CA SER A 172 -8.37 -5.96 -8.07
C SER A 172 -7.97 -6.76 -9.31
N LYS A 173 -8.03 -8.09 -9.21
CA LYS A 173 -7.78 -9.04 -10.28
C LYS A 173 -8.93 -10.06 -10.31
N PRO A 174 -9.46 -10.41 -11.49
CA PRO A 174 -10.39 -11.51 -11.57
C PRO A 174 -9.67 -12.78 -11.12
N ARG A 175 -10.36 -13.58 -10.29
CA ARG A 175 -9.94 -14.91 -9.89
C ARG A 175 -10.86 -15.91 -10.57
N ASN A 176 -10.28 -16.96 -11.13
CA ASN A 176 -11.06 -18.08 -11.66
C ASN A 176 -11.26 -19.10 -10.54
N GLY A 177 -12.46 -19.67 -10.44
CA GLY A 177 -12.78 -20.71 -9.47
C GLY A 177 -13.56 -20.22 -8.25
N PRO A 178 -13.83 -21.12 -7.31
CA PRO A 178 -14.59 -20.81 -6.10
C PRO A 178 -13.84 -19.85 -5.18
N ILE A 179 -14.58 -19.15 -4.32
CA ILE A 179 -14.03 -18.15 -3.40
C ILE A 179 -14.75 -18.20 -2.05
N GLY A 180 -14.01 -17.97 -0.97
CA GLY A 180 -14.58 -17.94 0.38
C GLY A 180 -15.07 -19.32 0.80
N TYR A 181 -16.35 -19.44 1.13
CA TYR A 181 -16.92 -20.70 1.65
C TYR A 181 -16.97 -21.83 0.61
N ASP A 182 -16.96 -21.49 -0.68
CA ASP A 182 -16.99 -22.48 -1.75
C ASP A 182 -15.57 -22.97 -2.11
N GLU A 183 -14.52 -22.30 -1.59
CA GLU A 183 -13.13 -22.63 -1.86
C GLU A 183 -12.68 -23.85 -1.05
N GLU A 184 -12.00 -24.80 -1.71
CA GLU A 184 -11.47 -25.98 -1.03
C GLU A 184 -10.35 -25.55 -0.06
N GLN A 185 -10.63 -25.70 1.23
CA GLN A 185 -9.72 -25.30 2.29
C GLN A 185 -8.63 -26.35 2.50
N LEU A 186 -7.37 -25.94 2.47
CA LEU A 186 -6.24 -26.75 2.93
C LEU A 186 -6.35 -27.08 4.43
N PHE A 187 -5.95 -28.29 4.79
CA PHE A 187 -5.98 -28.80 6.16
C PHE A 187 -4.70 -28.43 6.92
N TYR A 188 -4.79 -28.38 8.26
CA TYR A 188 -3.65 -28.09 9.13
C TYR A 188 -2.47 -29.07 8.97
N ASN A 189 -2.74 -30.31 8.54
CA ASN A 189 -1.72 -31.32 8.29
C ASN A 189 -1.09 -31.22 6.90
N ASP A 190 -1.59 -30.34 6.02
CA ASP A 190 -1.03 -30.16 4.69
C ASP A 190 0.33 -29.46 4.81
N LEU A 191 1.31 -30.01 4.11
CA LEU A 191 2.65 -29.45 3.99
C LEU A 191 2.68 -28.53 2.77
N VAL A 192 3.19 -27.31 2.94
CA VAL A 192 3.23 -26.33 1.85
C VAL A 192 4.57 -25.63 1.72
N ARG A 193 4.89 -25.23 0.48
CA ARG A 193 5.84 -24.16 0.18
C ARG A 193 5.06 -22.93 -0.24
N TYR A 194 5.57 -21.75 0.07
CA TYR A 194 4.93 -20.50 -0.36
C TYR A 194 5.68 -19.84 -1.51
N LEU A 195 4.97 -19.04 -2.29
CA LEU A 195 5.53 -18.29 -3.41
C LEU A 195 6.40 -17.12 -2.89
N LEU A 196 7.68 -17.13 -3.26
CA LEU A 196 8.65 -16.12 -2.85
C LEU A 196 8.36 -14.77 -3.50
N GLU A 197 8.54 -13.68 -2.76
CA GLU A 197 8.64 -12.34 -3.33
C GLU A 197 9.99 -12.12 -4.03
N PRO A 198 10.05 -11.23 -5.04
CA PRO A 198 11.31 -10.81 -5.62
C PRO A 198 12.30 -10.33 -4.55
N GLY A 199 13.46 -10.97 -4.48
CA GLY A 199 14.53 -10.64 -3.53
C GLY A 199 14.30 -11.07 -2.08
N GLU A 200 13.29 -11.90 -1.80
CA GLU A 200 13.01 -12.40 -0.44
C GLU A 200 14.17 -13.22 0.13
N LEU A 201 14.87 -14.02 -0.70
CA LEU A 201 16.05 -14.80 -0.28
C LEU A 201 17.38 -14.08 -0.56
N GLU A 202 17.54 -13.59 -1.78
CA GLU A 202 18.83 -13.13 -2.33
C GLU A 202 19.10 -11.64 -2.11
N GLY A 203 18.09 -10.88 -1.67
CA GLY A 203 18.10 -9.43 -1.68
C GLY A 203 17.90 -8.84 -3.09
N GLY A 204 17.40 -7.60 -3.15
CA GLY A 204 17.17 -6.88 -4.40
C GLY A 204 15.68 -6.71 -4.76
N GLY A 205 15.39 -5.82 -5.70
CA GLY A 205 14.01 -5.42 -6.02
C GLY A 205 13.38 -6.11 -7.23
N ARG A 206 14.09 -7.01 -7.91
CA ARG A 206 13.64 -7.68 -9.15
C ARG A 206 14.01 -9.15 -9.12
N ARG A 207 13.11 -9.99 -9.63
CA ARG A 207 13.35 -11.42 -9.80
C ARG A 207 14.30 -11.63 -10.98
N ARG A 208 15.36 -12.41 -10.76
CA ARG A 208 16.30 -12.88 -11.79
C ARG A 208 15.83 -14.25 -12.31
N ALA A 209 16.29 -14.62 -13.49
CA ALA A 209 15.90 -15.88 -14.14
C ALA A 209 16.30 -17.13 -13.32
N GLY A 210 17.35 -17.04 -12.51
CA GLY A 210 17.83 -18.14 -11.67
C GLY A 210 17.26 -18.16 -10.24
N ASP A 211 16.44 -17.19 -9.85
CA ASP A 211 15.89 -17.16 -8.49
C ASP A 211 14.83 -18.25 -8.33
N MET A 212 14.77 -18.88 -7.14
CA MET A 212 13.72 -19.84 -6.81
C MET A 212 12.34 -19.19 -6.81
N ASN A 213 11.32 -19.91 -7.30
CA ASN A 213 9.93 -19.44 -7.22
C ASN A 213 9.31 -19.72 -5.85
N TRP A 214 9.60 -20.87 -5.26
CA TRP A 214 8.98 -21.36 -4.03
C TRP A 214 9.98 -21.37 -2.88
N SER A 215 9.48 -21.24 -1.65
CA SER A 215 10.30 -21.30 -0.44
C SER A 215 11.09 -22.61 -0.36
N PRO A 216 12.37 -22.58 0.03
CA PRO A 216 13.18 -23.81 0.14
C PRO A 216 12.67 -24.70 1.27
N LYS A 217 12.25 -24.07 2.39
CA LYS A 217 11.63 -24.72 3.55
C LYS A 217 10.17 -25.10 3.26
N VAL A 218 9.73 -26.17 3.92
CA VAL A 218 8.35 -26.62 4.01
C VAL A 218 7.73 -26.05 5.29
N TYR A 219 6.45 -25.73 5.23
CA TYR A 219 5.69 -25.12 6.31
C TYR A 219 4.37 -25.86 6.54
N HIS A 220 3.84 -25.74 7.75
CA HIS A 220 2.50 -26.12 8.14
C HIS A 220 1.56 -24.92 8.05
N ILE A 221 0.26 -25.20 7.90
CA ILE A 221 -0.77 -24.17 8.03
C ILE A 221 -1.01 -23.95 9.52
N ARG A 222 -0.74 -22.72 9.98
CA ARG A 222 -0.98 -22.29 11.35
C ARG A 222 -2.43 -21.85 11.56
N GLU A 223 -2.95 -21.07 10.62
CA GLU A 223 -4.27 -20.44 10.71
C GLU A 223 -4.84 -20.23 9.31
N ALA A 224 -6.16 -20.37 9.17
CA ALA A 224 -6.89 -20.06 7.96
C ALA A 224 -8.06 -19.12 8.30
N LEU A 225 -8.15 -17.99 7.61
CA LEU A 225 -9.28 -17.05 7.70
C LEU A 225 -10.18 -17.22 6.49
N VAL A 226 -11.41 -17.65 6.74
CA VAL A 226 -12.43 -17.83 5.70
C VAL A 226 -13.50 -16.74 5.84
N GLN A 227 -13.73 -16.00 4.75
CA GLN A 227 -14.76 -14.97 4.68
C GLN A 227 -15.55 -15.11 3.38
N LYS A 228 -16.84 -14.77 3.43
CA LYS A 228 -17.69 -14.78 2.24
C LYS A 228 -17.12 -13.82 1.19
N ASN A 229 -17.07 -14.25 -0.08
CA ASN A 229 -16.60 -13.45 -1.22
C ASN A 229 -15.13 -12.95 -1.10
N GLN A 230 -14.31 -13.56 -0.26
CA GLN A 230 -12.87 -13.28 -0.16
C GLN A 230 -12.07 -14.58 -0.27
N PRO A 231 -10.86 -14.57 -0.87
CA PRO A 231 -9.98 -15.73 -0.86
C PRO A 231 -9.68 -16.18 0.58
N ILE A 232 -9.54 -17.49 0.79
CA ILE A 232 -9.05 -17.98 2.08
C ILE A 232 -7.62 -17.48 2.30
N LEU A 233 -7.37 -16.88 3.45
CA LEU A 233 -6.05 -16.41 3.84
C LEU A 233 -5.41 -17.39 4.81
N TYR A 234 -4.20 -17.84 4.49
CA TYR A 234 -3.42 -18.78 5.27
C TYR A 234 -2.22 -18.11 5.92
N TRP A 235 -2.01 -18.38 7.21
CA TRP A 235 -0.76 -18.10 7.91
C TRP A 235 0.01 -19.40 8.08
N LEU A 236 1.33 -19.32 7.92
CA LEU A 236 2.21 -20.48 7.90
C LEU A 236 3.18 -20.45 9.08
N GLU A 237 3.62 -21.62 9.52
CA GLU A 237 4.69 -21.80 10.49
C GLU A 237 5.55 -23.02 10.16
N ASP A 238 6.84 -22.95 10.44
CA ASP A 238 7.75 -24.10 10.41
C ASP A 238 7.78 -24.80 11.78
N ASP A 239 8.52 -25.91 11.86
CA ASP A 239 8.62 -26.74 13.08
C ASP A 239 9.16 -25.96 14.30
N ASP A 240 9.87 -24.86 14.06
CA ASP A 240 10.40 -23.97 15.10
C ASP A 240 9.43 -22.82 15.46
N CYS A 241 8.16 -22.92 15.03
CA CYS A 241 7.12 -21.89 15.18
C CYS A 241 7.46 -20.56 14.50
N HIS A 242 8.34 -20.56 13.49
CA HIS A 242 8.66 -19.38 12.71
C HIS A 242 7.91 -19.38 11.38
N GLY A 243 7.39 -18.22 10.99
CA GLY A 243 6.64 -18.09 9.75
C GLY A 243 6.87 -16.75 9.08
N PRO A 244 6.59 -16.63 7.77
CA PRO A 244 6.56 -15.34 7.12
C PRO A 244 5.60 -14.37 7.83
N GLU A 245 5.99 -13.09 7.92
CA GLU A 245 5.16 -12.03 8.53
C GLU A 245 3.96 -11.60 7.65
N ARG A 246 3.42 -12.50 6.84
CA ARG A 246 2.30 -12.25 5.90
C ARG A 246 1.43 -13.49 5.72
N SER A 247 0.21 -13.25 5.27
CA SER A 247 -0.73 -14.30 4.86
C SER A 247 -0.61 -14.59 3.36
N PHE A 248 -1.09 -15.77 2.95
CA PHE A 248 -1.05 -16.27 1.59
C PHE A 248 -2.45 -16.70 1.13
N VAL A 249 -2.73 -16.57 -0.16
CA VAL A 249 -3.90 -17.20 -0.79
C VAL A 249 -3.53 -18.59 -1.31
N ARG A 250 -4.53 -19.42 -1.64
CA ARG A 250 -4.32 -20.79 -2.13
C ARG A 250 -3.36 -20.89 -3.31
N GLU A 251 -3.41 -19.94 -4.25
CA GLU A 251 -2.54 -19.90 -5.44
C GLU A 251 -1.08 -19.60 -5.10
N GLU A 252 -0.81 -19.02 -3.94
CA GLU A 252 0.54 -18.72 -3.45
C GLU A 252 1.12 -19.87 -2.62
N LEU A 253 0.42 -21.00 -2.55
CA LEU A 253 0.82 -22.20 -1.82
C LEU A 253 0.95 -23.39 -2.76
N GLN A 254 2.12 -24.01 -2.74
CA GLN A 254 2.38 -25.30 -3.34
C GLN A 254 2.26 -26.37 -2.27
N VAL A 255 1.25 -27.24 -2.37
CA VAL A 255 1.12 -28.41 -1.50
C VAL A 255 2.22 -29.40 -1.86
N ILE A 256 2.86 -29.96 -0.83
CA ILE A 256 3.96 -30.90 -0.93
C ILE A 256 3.43 -32.27 -0.53
N ASP A 257 3.56 -33.24 -1.46
CA ASP A 257 3.23 -34.62 -1.14
C ASP A 257 4.22 -35.17 -0.10
N PRO A 258 3.77 -35.98 0.87
CA PRO A 258 4.63 -36.57 1.89
C PRO A 258 5.82 -37.38 1.31
N ASP A 259 5.63 -37.93 0.10
CA ASP A 259 6.63 -38.72 -0.61
C ASP A 259 7.63 -37.85 -1.41
N THR A 260 7.61 -36.53 -1.25
CA THR A 260 8.54 -35.62 -1.94
C THR A 260 9.95 -35.78 -1.40
N GLU A 261 10.83 -36.40 -2.18
CA GLU A 261 12.25 -36.55 -1.83
C GLU A 261 13.03 -35.25 -2.07
N LEU A 262 13.97 -34.95 -1.16
CA LEU A 262 14.95 -33.89 -1.37
C LEU A 262 16.07 -34.36 -2.30
N PRO A 263 16.77 -33.44 -2.99
CA PRO A 263 17.94 -33.79 -3.78
C PRO A 263 18.98 -34.56 -2.95
N PRO A 264 19.72 -35.48 -3.58
CA PRO A 264 20.66 -36.33 -2.88
C PRO A 264 21.82 -35.51 -2.28
N GLN A 265 22.30 -35.95 -1.11
CA GLN A 265 23.25 -35.19 -0.29
C GLN A 265 24.62 -34.98 -0.95
N TRP A 266 24.99 -35.79 -1.96
CA TRP A 266 26.23 -35.60 -2.72
C TRP A 266 26.29 -34.25 -3.45
N VAL A 267 25.15 -33.60 -3.68
CA VAL A 267 25.08 -32.23 -4.23
C VAL A 267 25.74 -31.21 -3.30
N LEU A 268 25.88 -31.51 -2.01
CA LEU A 268 26.59 -30.67 -1.03
C LEU A 268 28.10 -30.89 -1.02
N SER A 269 28.60 -31.94 -1.68
CA SER A 269 30.02 -32.27 -1.76
C SER A 269 30.66 -31.53 -2.93
N ASN A 270 31.04 -30.27 -2.69
CA ASN A 270 31.96 -29.52 -3.55
C ASN A 270 33.39 -29.62 -3.02
#